data_AF-A0A7C2E7N4-F1
#
_entry.id   AF-A0A7C2E7N4-F1
#
_cell.length_a   1.000
_cell.length_b   1.000
_cell.length_c   1.000
_cell.angle_alpha   90.00
_cell.angle_beta   90.00
_cell.angle_gamma   90.00
#
_symmetry.space_group_name_H-M   'P 1'
#
loop_
_entity.id
_entity.type
_entity.pdbx_description
1 polymer ?
#
loop_
_entity_poly.entity_id
_entity_poly.type
_entity_poly.pdbx_seq_one_letter_code
_entity_poly.pdbx_strand_id
1 'polypeptide(L)'
;MSCGQIDWKGYVLGEISHQERQAAEAHAAACPACRDELERLRLTQGLLQSLAEEEIPQRIAFVSDKVLAPGWWARLWQSGPRLGFASAAMLAAAILVHAWVRPPVPVPPPAPDRAAIEAIVEREVARRLDEAV
;
A
#
# COMPACT_ATOMS: atom_id res chain seq x y z
N MET A 1 -4.76 -57.96 11.67
CA MET A 1 -4.36 -56.54 11.73
C MET A 1 -5.04 -55.81 10.59
N SER A 2 -5.63 -54.64 10.85
CA SER A 2 -6.23 -53.83 9.79
C SER A 2 -5.14 -53.08 9.03
N CYS A 3 -5.32 -52.87 7.73
CA CYS A 3 -4.33 -52.24 6.85
C CYS A 3 -3.87 -50.85 7.34
N GLY A 4 -4.70 -50.13 8.10
CA GLY A 4 -4.40 -48.79 8.62
C GLY A 4 -3.58 -48.75 9.92
N GLN A 5 -3.26 -49.91 10.51
CA GLN A 5 -2.44 -49.97 11.74
C GLN A 5 -0.93 -50.07 11.46
N ILE A 6 -0.54 -50.26 10.20
CA ILE A 6 0.87 -50.46 9.82
C ILE A 6 1.46 -49.12 9.40
N ASP A 7 2.52 -48.71 10.10
CA ASP A 7 3.33 -47.56 9.71
C ASP A 7 4.32 -47.94 8.60
N TRP A 8 3.85 -47.89 7.34
CA TRP A 8 4.69 -48.16 6.18
C TRP A 8 5.80 -47.13 5.98
N LYS A 9 5.59 -45.88 6.41
CA LYS A 9 6.62 -44.84 6.30
C LYS A 9 7.76 -45.13 7.27
N GLY A 10 7.43 -45.41 8.52
CA GLY A 10 8.39 -45.86 9.52
C GLY A 10 9.09 -47.17 9.12
N TYR A 11 8.39 -48.12 8.48
CA TYR A 11 9.02 -49.33 7.91
C TYR A 11 10.09 -48.98 6.87
N VAL A 12 9.75 -48.14 5.88
CA VAL A 12 10.65 -47.77 4.77
C VAL A 12 11.83 -46.92 5.23
N LEU A 13 11.61 -46.02 6.20
CA LEU A 13 12.66 -45.19 6.81
C LEU A 13 13.46 -45.92 7.90
N GLY A 14 13.00 -47.11 8.31
CA GLY A 14 13.68 -47.94 9.30
C GLY A 14 13.45 -47.54 10.76
N GLU A 15 12.43 -46.73 11.04
CA GLU A 15 12.12 -46.13 12.34
C GLU A 15 11.30 -47.04 13.28
N ILE A 16 10.73 -48.13 12.75
CA ILE A 16 9.92 -49.07 13.55
C ILE A 16 10.77 -50.16 14.23
N SER A 17 10.22 -50.75 15.30
CA SER A 17 10.85 -51.84 16.04
C SER A 17 10.96 -53.14 15.23
N HIS A 18 11.84 -54.04 15.65
CA HIS A 18 12.01 -55.36 15.00
C HIS A 18 10.73 -56.21 15.04
N GLN A 19 9.95 -56.12 16.12
CA GLN A 19 8.68 -56.84 16.24
C GLN A 19 7.63 -56.30 15.24
N GLU A 20 7.58 -54.97 15.07
CA GLU A 20 6.68 -54.33 14.11
C GLU A 20 7.08 -54.63 12.66
N ARG A 21 8.38 -54.74 12.35
CA ARG A 21 8.85 -55.17 11.02
C ARG A 21 8.33 -56.54 10.64
N GLN A 22 8.47 -57.52 11.54
CA GLN A 22 7.99 -58.88 11.27
C GLN A 22 6.47 -58.91 11.02
N ALA A 23 5.71 -58.15 11.82
CA ALA A 23 4.26 -58.04 11.64
C ALA A 23 3.89 -57.36 10.32
N ALA A 24 4.60 -56.30 9.93
CA ALA A 24 4.40 -55.60 8.66
C ALA A 24 4.72 -56.50 7.46
N GLU A 25 5.82 -57.25 7.51
CA GLU A 25 6.22 -58.19 6.45
C GLU A 25 5.22 -59.33 6.28
N ALA A 26 4.76 -59.92 7.40
CA ALA A 26 3.71 -60.93 7.38
C ALA A 26 2.41 -60.38 6.77
N HIS A 27 2.05 -59.13 7.05
CA HIS A 27 0.87 -58.50 6.48
C HIS A 27 1.04 -58.18 4.99
N ALA A 28 2.19 -57.65 4.56
CA ALA A 28 2.48 -57.41 3.15
C ALA A 28 2.40 -58.72 2.33
N ALA A 29 2.88 -59.84 2.88
CA ALA A 29 2.75 -61.14 2.22
C ALA A 29 1.28 -61.52 1.96
N ALA A 30 0.38 -61.20 2.89
CA ALA A 30 -1.04 -61.55 2.80
C ALA A 30 -1.93 -60.52 2.07
N CYS A 31 -1.53 -59.24 2.01
CA CYS A 31 -2.39 -58.15 1.54
C CYS A 31 -1.84 -57.46 0.28
N PRO A 32 -2.47 -57.62 -0.91
CA PRO A 32 -2.01 -56.98 -2.14
C PRO A 32 -2.03 -55.45 -2.06
N ALA A 33 -3.09 -54.85 -1.52
CA ALA A 33 -3.20 -53.40 -1.43
C ALA A 33 -2.06 -52.76 -0.61
N CYS A 34 -1.63 -53.43 0.46
CA CYS A 34 -0.51 -52.96 1.27
C CYS A 34 0.84 -53.18 0.59
N ARG A 35 1.00 -54.21 -0.26
CA ARG A 35 2.20 -54.36 -1.09
C ARG A 35 2.32 -53.23 -2.10
N ASP A 36 1.22 -52.87 -2.76
CA ASP A 36 1.21 -51.79 -3.75
C ASP A 36 1.59 -50.45 -3.09
N GLU A 37 1.10 -50.20 -1.88
CA GLU A 37 1.48 -49.02 -1.11
C GLU A 37 2.97 -49.03 -0.73
N LEU A 38 3.47 -50.16 -0.24
CA LEU A 38 4.88 -50.33 0.10
C LEU A 38 5.79 -50.11 -1.11
N GLU A 39 5.38 -50.60 -2.29
CA GLU A 39 6.13 -50.42 -3.53
C GLU A 39 6.15 -48.94 -3.96
N ARG A 40 5.02 -48.23 -3.87
CA ARG A 40 4.97 -46.77 -4.12
C ARG A 40 5.93 -46.00 -3.21
N LEU A 41 5.99 -46.36 -1.93
CA LEU A 41 6.89 -45.72 -0.97
C LEU A 41 8.36 -46.01 -1.27
N ARG A 42 8.71 -47.25 -1.65
CA ARG A 42 10.07 -47.62 -2.07
C ARG A 42 10.52 -46.88 -3.32
N LEU A 43 9.65 -46.73 -4.32
CA LEU A 43 9.93 -45.93 -5.51
C LEU A 43 10.20 -44.47 -5.12
N THR A 44 9.37 -43.89 -4.25
CA THR A 44 9.54 -42.51 -3.77
C THR A 44 10.86 -42.35 -3.01
N GLN A 45 11.21 -43.29 -2.13
CA GLN A 45 12.48 -43.29 -1.41
C GLN A 45 13.67 -43.35 -2.36
N GLY A 46 13.61 -44.20 -3.38
CA GLY A 46 14.65 -44.29 -4.42
C GLY A 46 14.82 -42.98 -5.21
N LEU A 47 13.70 -42.32 -5.54
CA LEU A 47 13.74 -40.99 -6.19
C LEU A 47 14.37 -39.93 -5.27
N LEU A 48 14.02 -39.91 -3.99
CA LEU A 48 14.61 -38.99 -3.02
C LEU A 48 16.12 -39.22 -2.85
N GLN A 49 16.56 -40.48 -2.82
CA GLN A 49 17.97 -40.84 -2.74
C GLN A 49 18.75 -40.55 -4.04
N SER A 50 18.05 -40.35 -5.17
CA SER A 50 18.68 -39.96 -6.44
C SER A 50 18.99 -38.46 -6.53
N LEU A 51 18.40 -37.65 -5.65
CA LEU A 51 18.68 -36.22 -5.58
C LEU A 51 20.08 -36.00 -5.04
N ALA A 52 20.77 -34.97 -5.55
CA ALA A 52 22.03 -34.54 -4.98
C ALA A 52 21.81 -34.07 -3.53
N GLU A 53 22.71 -34.45 -2.63
CA GLU A 53 22.76 -33.88 -1.29
C GLU A 53 23.17 -32.41 -1.42
N GLU A 54 22.20 -31.52 -1.31
CA GLU A 54 22.41 -30.07 -1.28
C GLU A 54 22.45 -29.61 0.17
N GLU A 55 23.40 -28.72 0.50
CA GLU A 55 23.44 -28.11 1.82
C GLU A 55 22.14 -27.34 2.08
N ILE A 56 21.51 -27.57 3.25
CA ILE A 56 20.33 -26.82 3.66
C ILE A 56 20.71 -25.34 3.68
N PRO A 57 20.04 -24.47 2.89
CA PRO A 57 20.43 -23.08 2.74
C PRO A 57 20.40 -22.39 4.11
N GLN A 58 21.58 -22.04 4.63
CA GLN A 58 21.74 -21.46 5.98
C GLN A 58 21.16 -20.04 6.09
N ARG A 59 20.84 -19.42 4.95
CA ARG A 59 20.23 -18.09 4.85
C ARG A 59 19.04 -18.16 3.93
N ILE A 60 17.94 -18.69 4.45
CA ILE A 60 16.61 -18.50 3.86
C ILE A 60 16.22 -17.03 4.07
N ALA A 61 16.90 -16.11 3.39
CA ALA A 61 16.27 -14.83 3.15
C ALA A 61 15.06 -15.16 2.27
N PHE A 62 13.85 -14.90 2.76
CA PHE A 62 12.71 -14.69 1.88
C PHE A 62 13.08 -13.50 0.99
N VAL A 63 13.84 -13.77 -0.07
CA VAL A 63 13.87 -12.92 -1.23
C VAL A 63 12.48 -13.10 -1.79
N SER A 64 11.54 -12.34 -1.24
CA SER A 64 10.42 -11.86 -2.05
C SER A 64 11.11 -11.25 -3.24
N ASP A 65 11.06 -12.00 -4.33
CA ASP A 65 11.77 -11.75 -5.56
C ASP A 65 11.71 -10.25 -5.81
N LYS A 66 12.87 -9.57 -5.86
CA LYS A 66 12.92 -8.12 -6.13
C LYS A 66 12.56 -7.91 -7.60
N VAL A 67 11.40 -8.39 -8.06
CA VAL A 67 11.12 -8.53 -9.49
C VAL A 67 10.99 -7.18 -10.15
N LEU A 68 10.64 -6.12 -9.43
CA LEU A 68 10.49 -4.80 -10.05
C LEU A 68 10.89 -3.70 -9.07
N ALA A 69 12.18 -3.36 -9.01
CA ALA A 69 12.56 -2.04 -8.53
C ALA A 69 11.87 -1.00 -9.44
N PRO A 70 10.99 -0.12 -8.90
CA PRO A 70 10.26 0.81 -9.76
C PRO A 70 11.26 1.70 -10.49
N GLY A 71 11.11 1.81 -11.81
CA GLY A 71 11.90 2.71 -12.64
C GLY A 71 11.81 4.15 -12.14
N TRP A 72 12.76 4.99 -12.51
CA TRP A 72 12.81 6.39 -12.06
C TRP A 72 11.51 7.16 -12.36
N TRP A 73 10.86 6.86 -13.48
CA TRP A 73 9.55 7.42 -13.84
C TRP A 73 8.44 6.96 -12.88
N ALA A 74 8.38 5.66 -12.56
CA ALA A 74 7.41 5.12 -11.61
C ALA A 74 7.62 5.70 -10.19
N ARG A 75 8.87 5.94 -9.78
CA ARG A 75 9.19 6.59 -8.50
C ARG A 75 8.74 8.05 -8.46
N LEU A 76 8.84 8.76 -9.58
CA LEU A 76 8.36 10.13 -9.68
C LEU A 76 6.84 10.19 -9.56
N TRP A 77 6.11 9.31 -10.25
CA TRP A 77 4.64 9.24 -10.19
C TRP A 77 4.09 8.64 -8.89
N GLN A 78 4.84 7.76 -8.20
CA GLN A 78 4.47 7.22 -6.89
C GLN A 78 4.70 8.19 -5.73
N SER A 79 5.24 9.38 -5.98
CA SER A 79 5.48 10.38 -4.96
C SER A 79 4.24 11.25 -4.67
N GLY A 80 3.08 10.60 -4.47
CA GLY A 80 1.76 11.24 -4.28
C GLY A 80 1.76 12.43 -3.31
N PRO A 81 2.33 12.31 -2.08
CA PRO A 81 2.38 13.43 -1.15
C PRO A 81 3.23 14.62 -1.64
N ARG A 82 4.32 14.35 -2.39
CA ARG A 82 5.21 15.40 -2.93
C ARG A 82 4.55 16.15 -4.07
N LEU A 83 3.86 15.43 -4.96
CA LEU A 83 3.08 16.04 -6.05
C LEU A 83 1.90 16.86 -5.50
N GLY A 84 1.25 16.39 -4.44
CA GLY A 84 0.22 17.14 -3.73
C GLY A 84 0.74 18.48 -3.21
N PHE A 85 1.86 18.47 -2.48
CA PHE A 85 2.47 19.71 -1.97
C PHE A 85 2.92 20.65 -3.10
N ALA A 86 3.52 20.13 -4.16
CA ALA A 86 3.93 20.93 -5.32
C ALA A 86 2.74 21.62 -6.00
N SER A 87 1.61 20.92 -6.15
CA SER A 87 0.38 21.50 -6.71
C SER A 87 -0.20 22.61 -5.83
N ALA A 88 -0.19 22.43 -4.50
CA ALA A 88 -0.66 23.44 -3.57
C ALA A 88 0.23 24.68 -3.57
N ALA A 89 1.56 24.50 -3.63
CA ALA A 89 2.51 25.59 -3.75
C ALA A 89 2.33 26.38 -5.05
N MET A 90 2.11 25.68 -6.17
CA MET A 90 1.84 26.31 -7.47
C MET A 90 0.54 27.13 -7.44
N LEU A 91 -0.52 26.61 -6.83
CA LEU A 91 -1.79 27.33 -6.65
C LEU A 91 -1.62 28.58 -5.79
N ALA A 92 -0.90 28.47 -4.66
CA ALA A 92 -0.63 29.61 -3.79
C ALA A 92 0.14 30.72 -4.50
N ALA A 93 1.16 30.36 -5.30
CA ALA A 93 1.91 31.31 -6.11
C ALA A 93 1.02 32.00 -7.16
N ALA A 94 0.14 31.25 -7.82
CA ALA A 94 -0.80 31.82 -8.80
C ALA A 94 -1.77 32.83 -8.16
N ILE A 95 -2.27 32.54 -6.95
CA ILE A 95 -3.13 33.46 -6.20
C ILE A 95 -2.36 34.74 -5.84
N LEU A 96 -1.12 34.61 -5.35
CA LEU A 96 -0.28 35.76 -5.01
C LEU A 96 0.02 36.65 -6.22
N VAL A 97 0.40 36.04 -7.34
CA VAL A 97 0.64 36.77 -8.59
C VAL A 97 -0.63 37.44 -9.07
N HIS A 98 -1.78 36.75 -9.03
CA HIS A 98 -3.05 37.34 -9.41
C HIS A 98 -3.42 38.53 -8.53
N ALA A 99 -3.23 38.42 -7.21
CA ALA A 99 -3.47 39.52 -6.28
C ALA A 99 -2.53 40.71 -6.53
N TRP A 100 -1.28 40.45 -6.92
CA TRP A 100 -0.29 41.49 -7.17
C TRP A 100 -0.48 42.21 -8.50
N VAL A 101 -0.88 41.48 -9.55
CA VAL A 101 -1.05 42.04 -10.92
C VAL A 101 -2.42 42.70 -11.09
N ARG A 102 -3.43 42.34 -10.30
CA ARG A 102 -4.78 42.87 -10.50
C ARG A 102 -4.85 44.36 -10.10
N PRO A 103 -5.28 45.25 -11.01
CA PRO A 103 -5.44 46.66 -10.67
C PRO A 103 -6.50 46.81 -9.56
N PRO A 104 -6.33 47.77 -8.63
CA PRO A 104 -7.32 48.04 -7.61
C PRO A 104 -8.65 48.37 -8.29
N VAL A 105 -9.72 47.68 -7.88
CA VAL A 105 -11.06 48.02 -8.33
C VAL A 105 -11.37 49.40 -7.76
N PRO A 106 -11.67 50.42 -8.60
CA PRO A 106 -12.08 51.72 -8.09
C PRO A 106 -13.39 51.55 -7.33
N VAL A 107 -13.34 51.67 -6.01
CA VAL A 107 -14.54 51.78 -5.19
C VAL A 107 -15.00 53.23 -5.31
N PRO A 108 -16.16 53.53 -5.92
CA PRO A 108 -16.64 54.90 -5.97
C PRO A 108 -16.87 55.38 -4.53
N PRO A 109 -16.44 56.61 -4.19
CA PRO A 109 -16.73 57.17 -2.87
C PRO A 109 -18.25 57.18 -2.65
N PRO A 110 -18.71 57.06 -1.39
CA PRO A 110 -20.13 57.20 -1.09
C PRO A 110 -20.64 58.53 -1.66
N ALA A 111 -21.78 58.48 -2.33
CA ALA A 111 -22.37 59.69 -2.92
C ALA A 111 -22.60 60.73 -1.81
N PRO A 112 -22.16 61.99 -1.99
CA PRO A 112 -22.36 63.02 -0.99
C PRO A 112 -23.87 63.27 -0.78
N ASP A 113 -24.27 63.43 0.48
CA ASP A 113 -25.64 63.78 0.85
C ASP A 113 -25.92 65.23 0.44
N ARG A 114 -26.54 65.39 -0.73
CA ARG A 114 -26.84 66.69 -1.32
C ARG A 114 -27.75 67.53 -0.42
N ALA A 115 -28.69 66.90 0.28
CA ALA A 115 -29.62 67.60 1.16
C ALA A 115 -28.88 68.19 2.38
N ALA A 116 -27.93 67.43 2.95
CA ALA A 116 -27.09 67.95 4.02
C ALA A 116 -26.20 69.11 3.55
N ILE A 117 -25.64 69.03 2.35
CA ILE A 117 -24.81 70.10 1.76
C ILE A 117 -25.64 71.36 1.52
N GLU A 118 -26.82 71.23 0.90
CA GLU A 118 -27.73 72.35 0.64
C GLU A 118 -28.14 73.04 1.96
N ALA A 119 -28.50 72.27 2.98
CA ALA A 119 -28.85 72.82 4.30
C ALA A 119 -27.68 73.52 5.01
N ILE A 120 -26.42 73.13 4.73
CA ILE A 120 -25.23 73.83 5.25
C ILE A 120 -25.02 75.14 4.47
N VAL A 121 -25.16 75.11 3.15
CA VAL A 121 -25.00 76.29 2.28
C VAL A 121 -26.05 77.34 2.60
N GLU A 122 -27.32 76.97 2.73
CA GLU A 122 -28.40 77.90 3.08
C GLU A 122 -28.15 78.59 4.42
N ARG A 123 -27.72 77.83 5.43
CA ARG A 123 -27.35 78.38 6.75
C ARG A 123 -26.21 79.38 6.66
N GLU A 124 -25.17 79.07 5.89
CA GLU A 124 -24.01 79.95 5.72
C GLU A 124 -24.37 81.21 4.93
N VAL A 125 -25.23 81.10 3.90
CA VAL A 125 -25.72 82.26 3.13
C VAL A 125 -26.57 83.17 4.01
N ALA A 126 -27.50 82.62 4.79
CA ALA A 126 -28.32 83.40 5.71
C ALA A 126 -27.46 84.16 6.73
N ARG A 127 -26.46 83.48 7.34
CA ARG A 127 -25.52 84.09 8.28
C ARG A 127 -24.78 85.28 7.66
N ARG A 128 -24.28 85.16 6.43
CA ARG A 128 -23.53 86.24 5.76
C ARG A 128 -24.41 87.40 5.33
N LEU A 129 -25.67 87.15 4.99
CA LEU A 129 -26.63 88.20 4.68
C LEU A 129 -26.97 89.00 5.94
N ASP A 130 -27.16 88.34 7.08
CA ASP A 130 -27.39 89.01 8.37
C ASP A 130 -26.17 89.83 8.84
N GLU A 131 -24.94 89.38 8.55
CA GLU A 131 -23.71 90.16 8.84
C GLU A 131 -23.55 91.40 7.93
N ALA A 132 -24.24 91.46 6.79
CA ALA A 132 -24.08 92.50 5.77
C ALA A 132 -25.16 93.59 5.78
N VAL A 133 -26.22 93.44 6.59
CA VAL A 133 -27.33 94.39 6.77
C VAL A 133 -27.19 95.12 8.10
#